data_AF-A0A7V5KH60-F1
#
_entry.id   AF-A0A7V5KH60-F1
#
_cell.length_a   1.000
_cell.length_b   1.000
_cell.length_c   1.000
_cell.angle_alpha   90.00
_cell.angle_beta   90.00
_cell.angle_gamma   90.00
#
_symmetry.space_group_name_H-M   'P 1'
#
loop_
_entity.id
_entity.type
_entity.pdbx_description
1 polymer ?
#
loop_
_entity_poly.entity_id
_entity_poly.type
_entity_poly.pdbx_seq_one_letter_code
_entity_poly.pdbx_strand_id
1 'polypeptide(L)'
;MENSEKREWFFDADLAQLLREDRMTYLMINVITKRAKQLTMGERPLAIPANGSMKRADIATAEVYEGKLEIHPRKKAKRISNDSLSA
;
A
#
# COMPACT_ATOMS: atom_id res chain seq x y z
N MET A 1 10.31 24.92 -1.89
CA MET A 1 10.95 23.62 -1.60
C MET A 1 10.30 22.97 -0.36
N GLU A 2 8.97 22.93 -0.28
CA GLU A 2 8.26 22.61 0.99
C GLU A 2 7.41 21.33 0.92
N ASN A 3 7.41 20.65 -0.23
CA ASN A 3 6.43 19.60 -0.54
C ASN A 3 6.96 18.16 -0.37
N SER A 4 8.23 17.97 -0.03
CA SER A 4 8.82 16.64 0.21
C SER A 4 8.66 16.19 1.66
N GLU A 5 8.86 17.08 2.64
CA GLU A 5 8.78 16.73 4.07
C GLU A 5 7.36 16.35 4.49
N LYS A 6 6.34 17.07 4.02
CA LYS A 6 4.94 16.70 4.26
C LYS A 6 4.60 15.32 3.69
N ARG A 7 5.22 14.91 2.56
CA ARG A 7 4.93 13.62 1.93
C ARG A 7 5.46 12.45 2.75
N GLU A 8 6.61 12.58 3.39
CA GLU A 8 7.22 11.50 4.17
C GLU A 8 6.38 11.14 5.41
N TRP A 9 5.81 12.13 6.09
CA TRP A 9 5.02 11.91 7.32
C TRP A 9 3.73 11.08 7.09
N PHE A 10 3.17 11.08 5.89
CA PHE A 10 1.94 10.31 5.60
C PHE A 10 2.15 8.80 5.53
N PHE A 11 3.39 8.33 5.34
CA PHE A 11 3.69 6.90 5.12
C PHE A 11 4.08 6.15 6.39
N ASP A 12 4.37 6.86 7.48
CA ASP A 12 4.60 6.30 8.81
C ASP A 12 3.29 6.08 9.59
N ALA A 13 2.14 6.36 8.97
CA ALA A 13 0.84 6.22 9.61
C ALA A 13 0.44 4.74 9.77
N ASP A 14 -0.08 4.41 10.95
CA ASP A 14 -0.67 3.09 11.22
C ASP A 14 -1.91 2.89 10.33
N LEU A 15 -1.78 2.00 9.34
CA LEU A 15 -2.84 1.71 8.38
C LEU A 15 -4.09 1.15 9.06
N ALA A 16 -3.91 0.40 10.15
CA ALA A 16 -5.03 -0.15 10.90
C ALA A 16 -5.84 0.98 11.56
N GLN A 17 -5.15 1.96 12.14
CA GLN A 17 -5.80 3.14 12.70
C GLN A 17 -6.52 3.95 11.61
N LEU A 18 -5.86 4.22 10.48
CA LEU A 18 -6.46 4.96 9.36
C LEU A 18 -7.75 4.28 8.86
N LEU A 19 -7.73 2.96 8.72
CA LEU A 19 -8.90 2.19 8.29
C LEU A 19 -10.05 2.26 9.31
N ARG A 20 -9.74 2.14 10.62
CA ARG A 20 -10.76 2.21 11.68
C ARG A 20 -11.42 3.58 11.79
N GLU A 21 -10.66 4.64 11.51
CA GLU A 21 -11.12 6.04 11.59
C GLU A 21 -11.72 6.54 10.27
N ASP A 22 -11.83 5.68 9.25
CA ASP A 22 -12.24 6.02 7.87
C ASP A 22 -11.49 7.24 7.31
N ARG A 23 -10.19 7.33 7.62
CA ARG A 23 -9.31 8.38 7.10
C ARG A 23 -8.55 7.86 5.89
N MET A 24 -8.31 8.77 4.95
CA MET A 24 -7.54 8.47 3.73
C MET A 24 -8.12 7.27 2.95
N THR A 25 -9.45 7.19 2.85
CA THR A 25 -10.19 6.07 2.25
C THR A 25 -9.67 5.68 0.86
N TYR A 26 -9.33 6.65 0.00
CA TYR A 26 -8.73 6.38 -1.32
C TYR A 26 -7.36 5.69 -1.26
N LEU A 27 -6.53 6.03 -0.26
CA LEU A 27 -5.28 5.32 -0.02
C LEU A 27 -5.55 3.89 0.41
N MET A 28 -6.48 3.69 1.35
CA MET A 28 -6.85 2.36 1.84
C MET A 28 -7.39 1.46 0.71
N ILE A 29 -8.25 1.99 -0.16
CA ILE A 29 -8.75 1.30 -1.35
C ILE A 29 -7.58 0.85 -2.24
N ASN A 30 -6.60 1.73 -2.48
CA ASN A 30 -5.43 1.41 -3.29
C ASN A 30 -4.55 0.34 -2.64
N VAL A 31 -4.35 0.39 -1.32
CA VAL A 31 -3.58 -0.60 -0.55
C VAL A 31 -4.24 -1.96 -0.63
N ILE A 32 -5.53 -2.05 -0.28
CA ILE A 32 -6.31 -3.30 -0.29
C ILE A 32 -6.34 -3.89 -1.70
N THR A 33 -6.59 -3.07 -2.72
CA THR A 33 -6.65 -3.54 -4.11
C THR A 33 -5.29 -4.06 -4.59
N LYS A 34 -4.21 -3.34 -4.29
CA LYS A 34 -2.86 -3.77 -4.65
C LYS A 34 -2.49 -5.07 -3.94
N ARG A 35 -2.79 -5.19 -2.65
CA ARG A 35 -2.50 -6.39 -1.87
C ARG A 35 -3.34 -7.58 -2.32
N ALA A 36 -4.62 -7.39 -2.60
CA ALA A 36 -5.48 -8.42 -3.17
C ALA A 36 -4.91 -8.97 -4.50
N LYS A 37 -4.37 -8.09 -5.36
CA LYS A 37 -3.66 -8.50 -6.58
C LYS A 37 -2.42 -9.36 -6.30
N GLN A 38 -1.62 -9.01 -5.29
CA GLN A 38 -0.46 -9.80 -4.87
C GLN A 38 -0.85 -11.20 -4.40
N LEU A 39 -1.92 -11.30 -3.60
CA LEU A 39 -2.45 -12.60 -3.16
C LEU A 39 -2.96 -13.44 -4.35
N THR A 40 -3.58 -12.81 -5.36
CA THR A 40 -3.96 -13.48 -6.61
C THR A 40 -2.74 -13.99 -7.38
N MET A 41 -1.61 -13.29 -7.31
CA MET A 41 -0.34 -13.71 -7.92
C MET A 41 0.38 -14.82 -7.12
N GLY A 42 -0.21 -15.31 -6.03
CA GLY A 42 0.33 -16.42 -5.25
C GLY A 42 1.15 -16.00 -4.03
N GLU A 43 1.22 -14.70 -3.69
CA GLU A 43 1.79 -14.30 -2.41
C GLU A 43 0.99 -14.88 -1.24
N ARG A 44 1.70 -15.23 -0.15
CA ARG A 44 1.09 -15.83 1.03
C ARG A 44 0.32 -14.79 1.84
N PRO A 45 -0.85 -15.15 2.40
CA PRO A 45 -1.57 -14.29 3.32
C PRO A 45 -0.83 -14.18 4.66
N LEU A 46 -0.93 -13.02 5.30
CA LEU A 46 -0.36 -12.69 6.61
C LEU A 46 -1.42 -12.78 7.72
N ALA A 47 -2.69 -12.64 7.37
CA ALA A 47 -3.86 -12.78 8.24
C ALA A 47 -4.96 -13.56 7.53
N ILE A 48 -5.88 -14.13 8.31
CA ILE A 48 -7.10 -14.75 7.79
C ILE A 48 -8.28 -14.03 8.45
N PRO A 49 -9.27 -13.55 7.66
CA PRO A 49 -10.46 -12.91 8.21
C PRO A 49 -11.17 -13.81 9.23
N ALA A 50 -11.66 -13.23 10.32
CA ALA A 50 -12.36 -13.97 11.38
C ALA A 50 -13.62 -14.71 10.86
N ASN A 51 -14.23 -14.22 9.78
CA ASN A 51 -15.36 -14.86 9.12
C ASN A 51 -14.97 -16.05 8.21
N GLY A 52 -13.68 -16.39 8.13
CA GLY A 52 -13.16 -17.48 7.31
C GLY A 52 -13.19 -17.22 5.80
N SER A 53 -13.48 -15.99 5.36
CA SER A 53 -13.52 -15.67 3.92
C SER A 53 -12.16 -15.85 3.26
N MET A 54 -12.14 -16.56 2.14
CA MET A 54 -10.96 -16.77 1.30
C MET A 54 -10.88 -15.78 0.13
N LYS A 55 -11.80 -14.82 0.05
CA LYS A 55 -11.73 -13.76 -0.96
C LYS A 55 -10.49 -12.90 -0.71
N ARG A 56 -9.73 -12.61 -1.77
CA ARG A 56 -8.45 -11.89 -1.65
C ARG A 56 -8.60 -10.47 -1.09
N ALA A 57 -9.70 -9.80 -1.40
CA ALA A 57 -10.01 -8.48 -0.85
C ALA A 57 -10.29 -8.54 0.66
N ASP A 58 -11.02 -9.55 1.12
CA ASP A 58 -11.34 -9.72 2.54
C ASP A 58 -10.07 -10.04 3.34
N ILE A 59 -9.22 -10.94 2.81
CA ILE A 59 -7.89 -11.24 3.39
C ILE A 59 -7.04 -9.96 3.46
N ALA A 60 -6.91 -9.23 2.37
CA ALA A 60 -6.13 -7.98 2.35
C ALA A 60 -6.67 -6.95 3.35
N THR A 61 -8.00 -6.85 3.51
CA THR A 61 -8.63 -5.97 4.49
C THR A 61 -8.31 -6.40 5.92
N ALA A 62 -8.35 -7.71 6.21
CA ALA A 62 -7.96 -8.23 7.51
C ALA A 62 -6.48 -7.97 7.82
N GLU A 63 -5.58 -8.12 6.84
CA GLU A 63 -4.16 -7.80 7.00
C GLU A 63 -3.94 -6.30 7.33
N VAL A 64 -4.69 -5.39 6.71
CA VAL A 64 -4.66 -3.95 7.05
C VAL A 64 -5.17 -3.73 8.47
N TYR A 65 -6.32 -4.31 8.81
CA TYR A 65 -6.96 -4.10 10.12
C TYR A 65 -6.12 -4.63 11.29
N GLU A 66 -5.38 -5.72 11.07
CA GLU A 66 -4.44 -6.31 12.02
C GLU A 66 -3.07 -5.61 12.03
N GLY A 67 -2.86 -4.58 11.21
CA GLY A 67 -1.60 -3.81 11.17
C GLY A 67 -0.42 -4.59 10.59
N LYS A 68 -0.66 -5.57 9.72
CA LYS A 68 0.37 -6.44 9.14
C LYS A 68 0.96 -5.94 7.82
N LEU A 69 0.48 -4.80 7.31
CA LEU A 69 0.95 -4.20 6.07
C LEU A 69 1.61 -2.86 6.32
N GLU A 70 2.66 -2.59 5.57
CA GLU A 70 3.38 -1.32 5.57
C GLU A 70 3.45 -0.75 4.15
N ILE A 71 3.29 0.57 4.01
CA ILE A 71 3.37 1.24 2.71
C ILE A 71 4.73 1.91 2.57
N HIS A 72 5.49 1.44 1.59
CA HIS A 72 6.74 2.06 1.22
C HIS A 72 6.55 2.89 -0.06
N PRO A 73 6.85 4.21 -0.03
CA PRO A 73 6.84 5.04 -1.22
C PRO A 73 7.78 4.50 -2.29
N ARG A 74 7.33 4.51 -3.54
CA ARG A 74 8.23 4.20 -4.66
C ARG A 74 9.28 5.29 -4.75
N LYS A 75 10.56 4.94 -4.61
CA LYS A 75 11.68 5.86 -4.90
C LYS A 75 11.53 6.36 -6.34
N LYS A 76 11.66 7.68 -6.57
CA LYS A 76 11.57 8.26 -7.92
C LYS A 76 12.56 7.53 -8.82
N ALA A 77 12.08 6.95 -9.92
CA ALA A 77 12.96 6.41 -10.94
C ALA A 77 13.84 7.56 -11.45
N LYS A 78 15.15 7.35 -11.48
CA LYS A 78 16.10 8.30 -12.06
C LYS A 78 15.67 8.49 -13.51
N ARG A 79 15.23 9.70 -13.88
CA ARG A 79 14.97 10.04 -15.28
C ARG A 79 16.26 9.75 -16.04
N ILE A 80 16.23 8.79 -16.96
CA ILE A 80 17.29 8.62 -17.93
C ILE A 80 17.16 9.84 -18.86
N SER A 81 18.07 10.80 -18.74
CA SER A 81 18.15 11.94 -19.67
C SER A 81 18.59 11.40 -21.02
N ASN A 82 17.85 11.71 -22.08
CA ASN A 82 18.12 11.27 -23.46
C ASN A 82 19.32 11.98 -24.12
N ASP A 83 20.20 12.62 -23.35
CA ASP A 83 21.35 13.40 -23.88
C ASP A 83 22.48 12.52 -24.45
N SER A 84 22.33 11.19 -24.45
CA SER A 84 23.34 10.26 -24.95
C SER A 84 22.99 9.61 -26.31
N LEU A 85 21.98 10.12 -27.04
CA LEU A 85 21.58 9.61 -28.36
C LEU A 85 21.93 10.54 -29.53
N SER A 86 22.78 11.54 -29.31
CA SER A 86 23.26 12.46 -30.36
C SER A 86 24.78 12.61 -30.31
N ALA A 87 25.50 11.52 -30.60
CA ALA A 87 26.92 11.52 -30.96
C ALA A 87 27.13 10.59 -32.15
#